data_AF-A0AA37QTA1-F1
#
_entry.id   AF-A0AA37QTA1-F1
#
_cell.length_a   1.000
_cell.length_b   1.000
_cell.length_c   1.000
_cell.angle_alpha   90.00
_cell.angle_beta   90.00
_cell.angle_gamma   90.00
#
_symmetry.space_group_name_H-M   'P 1'
#
loop_
_entity.id
_entity.type
_entity.pdbx_description
1 polymer ?
#
loop_
_entity_poly.entity_id
_entity_poly.type
_entity_poly.pdbx_seq_one_letter_code
_entity_poly.pdbx_strand_id
1 'polypeptide(L)'
;MVRQTIAAAGNVEVPAYLTLIKLGYDVDHIIKGDYELWTAQNETVQLVADSPLQLLGLALLYRERGPDWYAADDEIEAFLARFCS
;
A
#
# COMPACT_ATOMS: atom_id res chain seq x y z
N MET A 1 -23.15 -4.32 -17.86
CA MET A 1 -22.30 -4.44 -16.65
C MET A 1 -22.70 -3.32 -15.70
N VAL A 2 -22.87 -3.62 -14.41
CA VAL A 2 -23.15 -2.60 -13.38
C VAL A 2 -21.81 -2.09 -12.86
N ARG A 3 -21.63 -0.77 -12.79
CA ARG A 3 -20.44 -0.15 -12.21
C ARG A 3 -20.49 -0.30 -10.69
N GLN A 4 -19.43 -0.86 -10.11
CA GLN A 4 -19.25 -0.91 -8.66
C GLN A 4 -18.41 0.29 -8.19
N THR A 5 -18.74 0.81 -7.01
CA THR A 5 -17.96 1.84 -6.32
C THR A 5 -17.34 1.21 -5.07
N ILE A 6 -16.01 1.25 -4.98
CA ILE A 6 -15.26 0.85 -3.80
C ILE A 6 -14.55 2.12 -3.30
N ALA A 7 -14.70 2.42 -2.03
CA ALA A 7 -14.06 3.57 -1.39
C ALA A 7 -13.09 3.08 -0.31
N ALA A 8 -12.03 3.85 -0.06
CA ALA A 8 -11.15 3.62 1.08
C ALA A 8 -11.92 3.94 2.37
N ALA A 9 -12.33 2.90 3.09
CA ALA A 9 -13.08 2.95 4.34
C ALA A 9 -12.87 1.63 5.11
N GLY A 10 -13.38 1.53 6.34
CA GLY A 10 -13.11 0.36 7.19
C GLY A 10 -13.51 -1.00 6.59
N ASN A 11 -14.45 -1.04 5.63
CA ASN A 11 -14.87 -2.28 4.98
C ASN A 11 -13.84 -2.88 4.01
N VAL A 12 -12.80 -2.14 3.60
CA VAL A 12 -11.76 -2.65 2.69
C VAL A 12 -10.52 -3.18 3.40
N GLU A 13 -10.39 -2.93 4.71
CA GLU A 13 -9.20 -3.33 5.47
C GLU A 13 -9.04 -4.86 5.56
N VAL A 14 -10.13 -5.58 5.88
CA VAL A 14 -10.10 -7.05 5.94
C VAL A 14 -9.81 -7.67 4.55
N PRO A 15 -10.49 -7.26 3.46
CA PRO A 15 -10.12 -7.70 2.11
C PRO A 15 -8.65 -7.40 1.75
N ALA A 16 -8.11 -6.26 2.17
CA ALA A 16 -6.72 -5.90 1.91
C ALA A 16 -5.75 -6.85 2.64
N TYR A 17 -5.97 -7.09 3.93
CA TYR A 17 -5.22 -8.07 4.73
C TYR A 17 -5.24 -9.47 4.09
N LEU A 18 -6.42 -10.00 3.75
CA LEU A 18 -6.55 -11.32 3.13
C LEU A 18 -5.82 -11.41 1.79
N THR A 19 -5.78 -10.30 1.05
CA THR A 19 -5.03 -10.22 -0.21
C THR A 19 -3.53 -10.23 0.04
N LEU A 20 -3.02 -9.53 1.06
CA LEU A 20 -1.60 -9.57 1.46
C LEU A 20 -1.15 -10.99 1.83
N ILE A 21 -1.95 -11.71 2.62
CA ILE A 21 -1.67 -13.13 2.95
C ILE A 21 -1.61 -13.99 1.68
N LYS A 22 -2.58 -13.81 0.76
CA LYS A 22 -2.59 -14.52 -0.54
C LYS A 22 -1.36 -14.20 -1.39
N LEU A 23 -0.80 -13.00 -1.27
CA LEU A 23 0.41 -12.56 -1.97
C LEU A 23 1.70 -13.03 -1.29
N GLY A 24 1.61 -13.77 -0.17
CA GLY A 24 2.77 -14.33 0.53
C GLY A 24 3.44 -13.37 1.51
N TYR A 25 2.73 -12.32 1.93
CA TYR A 25 3.20 -11.46 3.01
C TYR A 25 2.79 -12.02 4.37
N ASP A 26 3.71 -11.96 5.32
CA ASP A 26 3.43 -12.03 6.74
C ASP A 26 3.06 -10.62 7.24
N VAL A 27 1.93 -10.49 7.92
CA VAL A 27 1.37 -9.19 8.32
C VAL A 27 1.23 -9.13 9.83
N ASP A 28 1.83 -8.11 10.43
CA ASP A 28 1.78 -7.84 11.87
C ASP A 28 1.43 -6.36 12.12
N HIS A 29 1.01 -6.05 13.33
CA HIS A 29 0.73 -4.69 13.77
C HIS A 29 1.25 -4.46 15.19
N ILE A 30 1.79 -3.27 15.42
CA ILE A 30 2.25 -2.83 16.73
C ILE A 30 1.35 -1.69 17.18
N ILE A 31 0.75 -1.86 18.35
CA ILE A 31 0.01 -0.79 19.04
C ILE A 31 0.90 -0.24 20.16
N LYS A 32 1.26 1.05 20.07
CA LYS A 32 2.01 1.78 21.09
C LYS A 32 1.32 3.09 21.42
N GLY A 33 0.52 3.08 22.50
CA GLY A 33 -0.33 4.22 22.85
C GLY A 33 -1.38 4.44 21.76
N ASP A 34 -1.43 5.65 21.23
CA ASP A 34 -2.37 6.04 20.15
C ASP A 34 -1.83 5.77 18.74
N TYR A 35 -0.63 5.20 18.63
CA TYR A 35 -0.01 4.86 17.35
C TYR A 35 -0.23 3.39 17.03
N GLU A 36 -0.90 3.15 15.92
CA GLU A 36 -1.02 1.84 15.30
C GLU A 36 -0.13 1.83 14.05
N LEU A 37 0.82 0.89 14.01
CA LEU A 37 1.73 0.72 12.88
C LEU A 37 1.57 -0.68 12.32
N TRP A 38 1.23 -0.78 11.04
CA TRP A 38 1.08 -2.04 10.34
C TRP A 38 2.35 -2.36 9.54
N THR A 39 2.72 -3.63 9.50
CA THR A 39 3.84 -4.12 8.71
C THR A 39 3.41 -5.32 7.85
N ALA A 40 3.91 -5.39 6.62
CA ALA A 40 3.81 -6.57 5.76
C ALA A 40 5.20 -6.91 5.21
N GLN A 41 5.65 -8.15 5.38
CA GLN A 41 6.99 -8.56 4.97
C GLN A 41 6.99 -9.90 4.25
N ASN A 42 7.95 -10.07 3.34
CA ASN A 42 8.28 -11.36 2.72
C ASN A 42 9.80 -11.46 2.54
N GLU A 43 10.29 -12.44 1.77
CA GLU A 43 11.73 -12.64 1.54
C GLU A 43 12.44 -11.47 0.86
N THR A 44 11.70 -10.55 0.22
CA THR A 44 12.25 -9.49 -0.65
C THR A 44 12.07 -8.08 -0.10
N VAL A 45 11.01 -7.82 0.67
CA VAL A 45 10.66 -6.46 1.10
C VAL A 45 9.92 -6.46 2.43
N GLN A 46 10.14 -5.40 3.21
CA GLN A 46 9.33 -5.03 4.36
C GLN A 46 8.60 -3.71 4.06
N LEU A 47 7.29 -3.71 4.25
CA LEU A 47 6.38 -2.61 3.99
C LEU A 47 5.81 -2.13 5.33
N VAL A 48 5.63 -0.82 5.46
CA VAL A 48 5.15 -0.19 6.71
C VAL A 48 4.12 0.87 6.35
N ALA A 49 2.96 0.86 7.01
CA ALA A 49 1.90 1.83 6.77
C ALA A 49 0.93 1.91 7.96
N ASP A 50 -0.07 2.80 7.85
CA ASP A 50 -1.08 3.01 8.92
C ASP A 50 -2.30 2.07 8.79
N SER A 51 -2.42 1.33 7.68
CA SER A 51 -3.51 0.36 7.51
C SER A 51 -3.18 -0.79 6.54
N PRO A 52 -3.88 -1.93 6.63
CA PRO A 52 -3.79 -3.01 5.64
C PRO A 52 -4.02 -2.56 4.20
N LEU A 53 -4.96 -1.63 3.94
CA LEU A 53 -5.18 -1.09 2.60
C LEU A 53 -3.94 -0.38 2.05
N GLN A 54 -3.29 0.44 2.88
CA GLN A 54 -2.06 1.13 2.47
C GLN A 54 -0.92 0.13 2.23
N LEU A 55 -0.76 -0.88 3.09
CA LEU A 55 0.21 -1.96 2.87
C LEU A 55 -0.02 -2.69 1.55
N LEU A 56 -1.27 -2.99 1.19
CA LEU A 56 -1.60 -3.58 -0.11
C LEU A 56 -1.22 -2.65 -1.27
N GLY A 57 -1.43 -1.35 -1.11
CA GLY A 57 -0.97 -0.34 -2.07
C GLY A 57 0.55 -0.38 -2.28
N LEU A 58 1.33 -0.43 -1.18
CA LEU A 58 2.79 -0.54 -1.24
C LEU A 58 3.26 -1.86 -1.86
N ALA A 59 2.59 -2.97 -1.54
CA ALA A 59 2.90 -4.27 -2.12
C ALA A 59 2.71 -4.27 -3.64
N LEU A 60 1.63 -3.65 -4.12
CA LEU A 60 1.40 -3.51 -5.55
C LEU A 60 2.40 -2.55 -6.20
N LEU A 61 2.72 -1.41 -5.57
CA LEU A 61 3.73 -0.49 -6.08
C LEU A 61 5.10 -1.19 -6.24
N TYR A 62 5.55 -1.90 -5.21
CA TYR A 62 6.80 -2.66 -5.25
C TYR A 62 6.75 -3.79 -6.29
N ARG A 63 5.63 -4.48 -6.44
CA ARG A 63 5.48 -5.52 -7.47
C ARG A 63 5.60 -4.96 -8.88
N GLU A 64 5.02 -3.80 -9.16
CA GLU A 64 5.02 -3.23 -10.52
C GLU A 64 6.33 -2.50 -10.86
N ARG A 65 6.98 -1.82 -9.89
CA ARG A 65 8.22 -1.07 -10.14
C ARG A 65 9.50 -1.78 -9.68
N GLY A 66 9.39 -2.81 -8.84
CA GLY A 66 10.52 -3.53 -8.29
C GLY A 66 11.36 -2.72 -7.29
N PRO A 67 12.64 -3.06 -7.13
CA PRO A 67 13.56 -2.33 -6.25
C PRO A 67 13.70 -0.84 -6.56
N ASP A 68 13.55 -0.45 -7.83
CA ASP A 68 13.63 0.93 -8.31
C ASP A 68 12.26 1.62 -8.28
N TRP A 69 11.52 1.44 -7.18
CA TRP A 69 10.15 1.94 -7.04
C TRP A 69 10.03 3.47 -7.00
N TYR A 70 11.13 4.17 -6.77
CA TYR A 70 11.18 5.63 -6.78
C TYR A 70 10.86 6.18 -8.17
N ALA A 71 10.16 7.32 -8.21
CA ALA A 71 9.96 8.09 -9.43
C ALA A 71 11.24 8.86 -9.79
N ALA A 72 11.52 9.01 -11.08
CA ALA A 72 12.56 9.90 -11.57
C ALA A 72 12.12 11.38 -11.48
N ASP A 73 13.08 12.30 -11.52
CA ASP A 73 12.82 13.74 -11.37
C ASP A 73 11.80 14.27 -12.39
N ASP A 74 11.86 13.81 -13.64
CA ASP A 74 10.93 14.20 -14.71
C ASP A 74 9.51 13.65 -14.48
N GLU A 75 9.40 12.42 -13.96
CA GLU A 75 8.11 11.84 -13.53
C GLU A 75 7.49 12.66 -12.37
N ILE A 76 8.32 13.12 -11.42
CA ILE A 76 7.88 13.95 -10.29
C ILE A 76 7.40 15.32 -10.77
N GLU A 77 8.19 15.99 -11.61
CA GLU A 77 7.82 17.30 -12.17
C GLU A 77 6.49 17.22 -12.93
N ALA A 78 6.31 16.18 -13.76
CA ALA A 78 5.06 15.95 -14.48
C ALA A 78 3.86 15.70 -13.54
N PHE A 79 4.05 14.96 -12.44
CA PHE A 79 3.01 14.75 -11.44
C PHE A 79 2.60 16.07 -10.76
N LEU A 80 3.58 16.86 -10.31
CA LEU A 80 3.35 18.13 -9.62
C LEU A 80 2.64 19.14 -10.54
N ALA A 81 3.06 19.25 -11.80
CA ALA A 81 2.43 20.13 -12.78
C ALA A 81 0.98 19.77 -13.10
N ARG A 82 0.57 18.51 -12.88
CA ARG A 82 -0.79 18.06 -13.17
C ARG A 82 -1.76 18.24 -12.00
N PHE A 83 -1.28 18.08 -10.77
CA PHE A 83 -2.14 17.96 -9.59
C PHE A 83 -1.87 19.01 -8.50
N CYS A 84 -0.74 19.70 -8.55
CA CYS A 84 -0.31 20.63 -7.51
C CYS A 84 -0.10 22.07 -8.01
N SER A 85 -0.35 22.33 -9.31
CA SER A 85 -0.29 23.66 -9.94
C SER A 85 -1.58 24.45 -9.80
#